data_AF-A0A368ZC15-F1
#
_entry.id   AF-A0A368ZC15-F1
#
_cell.length_a   1.000
_cell.length_b   1.000
_cell.length_c   1.000
_cell.angle_alpha   90.00
_cell.angle_beta   90.00
_cell.angle_gamma   90.00
#
_symmetry.space_group_name_H-M   'P 1'
#
loop_
_entity.id
_entity.type
_entity.pdbx_description
1 polymer ?
#
loop_
_entity_poly.entity_id
_entity_poly.type
_entity_poly.pdbx_seq_one_letter_code
_entity_poly.pdbx_strand_id
1 'polypeptide(L)'
;MNNEGLSRFKEVQTTDISIKVTKAETRPDRIMDGGELRPLSIAEQQAIMWGLERKYCSVATELIMLTMLNTGARIQSACTLRVGHIKEAYDELKRTGKSWVFIHSHRSRFPIDTKFGKPNNFRFPKTLIEKLFVYINSELNAKRMKSSFFGLSDENYVFLTEQSNPFYSSRSEIRKRQDEAAHWVVNAPAFSPQNGSTFRANIRNFIARVRQDRPELDEFAPHDLRATFGMNIVRKLANDPEKRFTTTHMELAVKTALNHNDIATSRLYVNFDETLLNVNSINEMHEAIILDGYKVLEAIYGENRV
;
A
#
# COMPACT_ATOMS: atom_id res chain seq x y z
N MET A 1 -20.29 34.11 -24.99
CA MET A 1 -19.06 34.90 -25.19
C MET A 1 -18.32 34.98 -23.85
N ASN A 2 -17.19 34.28 -23.82
CA ASN A 2 -15.97 34.33 -23.00
C ASN A 2 -16.04 34.75 -21.52
N ASN A 3 -15.78 33.77 -20.65
CA ASN A 3 -15.24 33.97 -19.30
C ASN A 3 -13.92 33.18 -19.25
N GLU A 4 -12.80 33.82 -19.59
CA GLU A 4 -11.47 33.19 -19.52
C GLU A 4 -10.94 33.25 -18.09
N GLY A 5 -10.86 32.09 -17.44
CA GLY A 5 -10.20 31.92 -16.15
C GLY A 5 -8.68 31.86 -16.32
N LEU A 6 -8.01 33.01 -16.14
CA LEU A 6 -6.56 33.11 -16.08
C LEU A 6 -6.02 32.43 -14.80
N SER A 7 -5.43 31.23 -14.93
CA SER A 7 -4.67 30.63 -13.83
C SER A 7 -3.28 31.26 -13.75
N ARG A 8 -3.03 32.08 -12.72
CA ARG A 8 -1.70 32.61 -12.40
C ARG A 8 -0.89 31.55 -11.62
N PHE A 9 0.30 31.22 -12.12
CA PHE A 9 1.31 30.52 -11.33
C PHE A 9 1.94 31.52 -10.35
N LYS A 10 1.80 31.26 -9.05
CA LYS A 10 2.48 32.03 -8.00
C LYS A 10 3.75 31.28 -7.61
N GLU A 11 4.89 31.91 -7.81
CA GLU A 11 6.16 31.46 -7.24
C GLU A 11 6.06 31.59 -5.71
N VAL A 12 6.03 30.45 -5.01
CA VAL A 12 5.93 30.40 -3.56
C VAL A 12 7.35 30.31 -3.00
N GLN A 13 7.84 31.40 -2.41
CA GLN A 13 8.97 31.33 -1.49
C GLN A 13 8.50 30.64 -0.22
N THR A 14 8.91 29.39 -0.04
CA THR A 14 8.66 28.64 1.20
C THR A 14 9.63 29.14 2.27
N THR A 15 9.10 29.75 3.32
CA THR A 15 9.87 30.05 4.53
C THR A 15 9.81 28.84 5.46
N ASP A 16 10.97 28.41 5.95
CA ASP A 16 11.14 27.24 6.83
C ASP A 16 10.69 27.55 8.28
N ILE A 17 9.44 28.01 8.44
CA ILE A 17 8.84 28.20 9.74
C ILE A 17 8.25 26.85 10.16
N SER A 18 9.11 26.01 10.74
CA SER A 18 8.65 24.83 11.46
C SER A 18 7.95 25.27 12.75
N ILE A 19 6.63 25.35 12.73
CA ILE A 19 5.84 25.37 13.96
C ILE A 19 6.07 23.99 14.59
N LYS A 20 6.77 23.94 15.73
CA LYS A 20 6.83 22.74 16.57
C LYS A 20 5.43 22.44 17.09
N VAL A 21 4.62 21.76 16.28
CA VAL A 21 3.43 21.10 16.75
C VAL A 21 3.92 19.95 17.63
N THR A 22 3.51 19.94 18.90
CA THR A 22 3.71 18.80 19.79
C THR A 22 3.16 17.57 19.07
N LYS A 23 4.03 16.61 18.73
CA LYS A 23 3.60 15.39 18.05
C LYS A 23 2.63 14.69 18.99
N ALA A 24 1.37 14.56 18.58
CA ALA A 24 0.40 13.75 19.30
C ALA A 24 1.01 12.35 19.50
N GLU A 25 0.79 11.74 20.67
CA GLU A 25 1.24 10.38 20.91
C GLU A 25 0.63 9.46 19.85
N THR A 26 1.49 8.65 19.23
CA THR A 26 1.02 7.68 18.24
C THR A 26 0.15 6.67 18.95
N ARG A 27 -1.07 6.45 18.44
CA ARG A 27 -1.98 5.47 19.03
C ARG A 27 -1.30 4.09 19.11
N PRO A 28 -1.56 3.29 20.15
CA PRO A 28 -0.94 1.97 20.32
C PRO A 28 -1.21 1.00 19.16
N ASP A 29 -2.32 1.17 18.46
CA ASP A 29 -2.72 0.41 17.28
C ASP A 29 -2.17 1.02 15.96
N ARG A 30 -1.14 1.88 16.02
CA ARG A 30 -0.53 2.53 14.85
C ARG A 30 1.00 2.46 14.86
N ILE A 31 1.58 2.43 13.67
CA ILE A 31 3.02 2.49 13.40
C ILE A 31 3.33 3.80 12.68
N MET A 32 4.30 4.57 13.18
CA MET A 32 4.76 5.81 12.57
C MET A 32 5.85 5.57 11.50
N ASP A 33 5.44 5.23 10.26
CA ASP A 33 6.34 5.01 9.10
C ASP A 33 5.92 5.88 7.90
N GLY A 34 6.33 7.16 7.93
CA GLY A 34 5.95 8.14 6.92
C GLY A 34 4.47 8.55 6.94
N GLY A 35 3.78 8.20 8.02
CA GLY A 35 2.37 8.43 8.32
C GLY A 35 1.96 7.50 9.48
N GLU A 36 0.75 7.68 10.02
CA GLU A 36 0.16 6.74 10.95
C GLU A 36 -0.42 5.56 10.18
N LEU A 37 0.23 4.40 10.29
CA LEU A 37 -0.15 3.18 9.57
C LEU A 37 -0.77 2.17 10.52
N ARG A 38 -1.80 1.45 10.07
CA ARG A 38 -2.44 0.36 10.82
C ARG A 38 -2.18 -0.96 10.11
N PRO A 39 -1.26 -1.80 10.59
CA PRO A 39 -1.17 -3.16 10.10
C PRO A 39 -2.50 -3.90 10.30
N LEU A 40 -2.99 -4.56 9.26
CA LEU A 40 -4.23 -5.31 9.30
C LEU A 40 -4.04 -6.59 10.12
N SER A 41 -5.08 -6.95 10.87
CA SER A 41 -5.17 -8.23 11.57
C SER A 41 -5.25 -9.40 10.57
N ILE A 42 -5.05 -10.62 11.05
CA ILE A 42 -5.19 -11.83 10.22
C ILE A 42 -6.63 -11.97 9.69
N ALA A 43 -7.63 -11.68 10.53
CA ALA A 43 -9.04 -11.72 10.15
C ALA A 43 -9.37 -10.72 9.04
N GLU A 44 -8.86 -9.49 9.13
CA GLU A 44 -9.02 -8.48 8.07
C GLU A 44 -8.34 -8.90 6.76
N GLN A 45 -7.16 -9.50 6.82
CA GLN A 45 -6.48 -10.02 5.63
C GLN A 45 -7.29 -11.14 4.97
N GLN A 46 -7.90 -12.03 5.76
CA GLN A 46 -8.81 -13.07 5.27
C GLN A 46 -10.07 -12.48 4.65
N ALA A 47 -10.66 -11.43 5.26
CA ALA A 47 -11.79 -10.71 4.69
C ALA A 47 -11.45 -10.05 3.35
N ILE A 48 -10.24 -9.48 3.21
CA ILE A 48 -9.74 -9.00 1.91
C ILE A 48 -9.73 -10.14 0.90
N MET A 49 -9.07 -11.28 1.20
CA MET A 49 -9.00 -12.40 0.27
C MET A 49 -10.39 -12.90 -0.14
N TRP A 50 -11.31 -13.03 0.82
CA TRP A 50 -12.70 -13.41 0.58
C TRP A 50 -13.43 -12.44 -0.37
N GLY A 51 -13.15 -11.14 -0.27
CA GLY A 51 -13.69 -10.11 -1.15
C GLY A 51 -13.09 -10.13 -2.56
N LEU A 52 -11.79 -10.42 -2.65
CA LEU A 52 -11.09 -10.57 -3.93
C LEU A 52 -11.64 -11.78 -4.71
N GLU A 53 -11.85 -12.92 -4.05
CA GLU A 53 -12.45 -14.13 -4.64
C GLU A 53 -13.84 -13.85 -5.24
N ARG A 54 -14.60 -12.93 -4.64
CA ARG A 54 -15.93 -12.49 -5.11
C ARG A 54 -15.89 -11.39 -6.16
N LYS A 55 -14.70 -10.97 -6.59
CA LYS A 55 -14.50 -9.92 -7.60
C LYS A 55 -15.18 -8.60 -7.24
N TYR A 56 -15.14 -8.21 -5.96
CA TYR A 56 -15.73 -6.94 -5.50
C TYR A 56 -14.97 -5.69 -5.96
N CYS A 57 -13.82 -5.86 -6.61
CA CYS A 57 -13.09 -4.80 -7.30
C CYS A 57 -12.58 -5.27 -8.68
N SER A 58 -12.05 -4.33 -9.48
CA SER A 58 -11.42 -4.68 -10.75
C SER A 58 -10.14 -5.49 -10.56
N VAL A 59 -9.80 -6.33 -11.54
CA VAL A 59 -8.57 -7.16 -11.55
C VAL A 59 -7.31 -6.30 -11.34
N ALA A 60 -7.27 -5.09 -11.89
CA ALA A 60 -6.15 -4.17 -11.66
C ALA A 60 -6.04 -3.75 -10.19
N THR A 61 -7.18 -3.44 -9.54
CA THR A 61 -7.20 -3.06 -8.11
C THR A 61 -6.79 -4.24 -7.23
N GLU A 62 -7.31 -5.44 -7.52
CA GLU A 62 -6.92 -6.70 -6.87
C GLU A 62 -5.41 -6.93 -6.96
N LEU A 63 -4.85 -6.88 -8.16
CA LEU A 63 -3.42 -7.15 -8.37
C LEU A 63 -2.51 -6.07 -7.77
N ILE A 64 -2.95 -4.80 -7.69
CA ILE A 64 -2.23 -3.77 -6.92
C ILE A 64 -2.24 -4.13 -5.43
N MET A 65 -3.40 -4.49 -4.85
CA MET A 65 -3.48 -4.89 -3.44
C MET A 65 -2.58 -6.10 -3.15
N LEU A 66 -2.65 -7.14 -3.97
CA LEU A 66 -1.80 -8.32 -3.85
C LEU A 66 -0.32 -7.97 -3.99
N THR A 67 0.03 -7.06 -4.90
CA THR A 67 1.41 -6.59 -5.04
C THR A 67 1.91 -5.93 -3.76
N MET A 68 1.12 -5.02 -3.17
CA MET A 68 1.50 -4.33 -1.94
C MET A 68 1.62 -5.31 -0.76
N LEU A 69 0.65 -6.21 -0.60
CA LEU A 69 0.62 -7.22 0.47
C LEU A 69 1.75 -8.27 0.38
N ASN A 70 2.29 -8.54 -0.82
CA ASN A 70 3.33 -9.56 -1.01
C ASN A 70 4.75 -9.01 -1.14
N THR A 71 4.90 -7.70 -1.35
CA THR A 71 6.22 -7.09 -1.63
C THR A 71 6.52 -5.88 -0.75
N GLY A 72 5.53 -5.39 0.00
CA GLY A 72 5.64 -4.16 0.76
C GLY A 72 5.80 -2.92 -0.12
N ALA A 73 5.50 -2.98 -1.42
CA ALA A 73 5.62 -1.82 -2.29
C ALA A 73 4.75 -0.65 -1.79
N ARG A 74 5.27 0.58 -1.89
CA ARG A 74 4.44 1.80 -1.72
C ARG A 74 3.48 1.90 -2.89
N ILE A 75 2.33 2.55 -2.70
CA ILE A 75 1.30 2.71 -3.75
C ILE A 75 1.88 3.21 -5.06
N GLN A 76 2.74 4.25 -5.03
CA GLN A 76 3.39 4.79 -6.22
C GLN A 76 4.27 3.73 -6.91
N SER A 77 5.08 2.98 -6.16
CA SER A 77 5.93 1.94 -6.74
C SER A 77 5.12 0.79 -7.33
N ALA A 78 4.05 0.35 -6.67
CA ALA A 78 3.16 -0.69 -7.19
C ALA A 78 2.45 -0.21 -8.48
N CYS A 79 1.93 1.02 -8.48
CA CYS A 79 1.20 1.59 -9.61
C CYS A 79 2.10 1.99 -10.80
N THR A 80 3.41 2.15 -10.58
CA THR A 80 4.38 2.50 -11.64
C THR A 80 5.18 1.31 -12.15
N LEU A 81 4.79 0.08 -11.78
CA LEU A 81 5.30 -1.14 -12.41
C LEU A 81 5.04 -1.12 -13.92
N ARG A 82 5.96 -1.73 -14.67
CA ARG A 82 5.97 -1.73 -16.15
C ARG A 82 5.81 -3.13 -16.68
N VAL A 83 5.21 -3.25 -17.86
CA VAL A 83 5.00 -4.53 -18.54
C VAL A 83 6.34 -5.27 -18.73
N GLY A 84 7.39 -4.55 -19.13
CA GLY A 84 8.74 -5.11 -19.29
C GLY A 84 9.27 -5.78 -18.01
N HIS A 85 9.06 -5.18 -16.84
CA HIS A 85 9.49 -5.76 -15.56
C HIS A 85 8.86 -7.12 -15.29
N ILE A 86 7.59 -7.29 -15.65
CA ILE A 86 6.86 -8.55 -15.41
C ILE A 86 7.33 -9.63 -16.39
N LYS A 87 7.59 -9.27 -17.65
CA LYS A 87 8.15 -10.18 -18.66
C LYS A 87 9.53 -10.67 -18.24
N GLU A 88 10.44 -9.76 -17.91
CA GLU A 88 11.81 -10.07 -17.44
C GLU A 88 11.78 -10.97 -16.20
N ALA A 89 10.95 -10.63 -15.21
CA ALA A 89 10.79 -11.42 -13.98
C ALA A 89 10.26 -12.83 -14.26
N TYR A 90 9.29 -12.97 -15.16
CA TYR A 90 8.71 -14.26 -15.54
C TYR A 90 9.73 -15.15 -16.28
N ASP A 91 10.49 -14.56 -17.20
CA ASP A 91 11.55 -15.27 -17.92
C ASP A 91 12.69 -15.72 -16.99
N GLU A 92 13.06 -14.88 -16.01
CA GLU A 92 14.03 -15.28 -14.99
C GLU A 92 13.52 -16.45 -14.14
N LEU A 93 12.25 -16.43 -13.71
CA LEU A 93 11.66 -17.52 -12.95
C LEU A 93 11.65 -18.82 -13.75
N LYS A 94 11.30 -18.77 -15.04
CA LYS A 94 11.36 -19.93 -15.94
C LYS A 94 12.77 -20.48 -16.08
N ARG A 95 13.76 -19.61 -16.29
CA ARG A 95 15.16 -20.00 -16.49
C ARG A 95 15.79 -20.57 -15.22
N THR A 96 15.45 -20.02 -14.05
CA THR A 96 16.13 -20.37 -12.79
C THR A 96 15.38 -21.40 -11.96
N GLY A 97 14.09 -21.64 -12.22
CA GLY A 97 13.26 -22.54 -11.42
C GLY A 97 12.99 -22.07 -9.98
N LYS A 98 13.39 -20.83 -9.62
CA LYS A 98 13.22 -20.28 -8.27
C LYS A 98 11.74 -20.05 -7.94
N SER A 99 11.42 -20.05 -6.64
CA SER A 99 10.08 -19.73 -6.14
C SER A 99 9.81 -18.21 -5.99
N TRP A 100 10.79 -17.38 -6.34
CA TRP A 100 10.74 -15.93 -6.22
C TRP A 100 11.80 -15.26 -7.10
N VAL A 101 11.62 -13.96 -7.37
CA VAL A 101 12.53 -13.11 -8.16
C VAL A 101 12.55 -11.68 -7.62
N PHE A 102 13.63 -10.94 -7.87
CA PHE A 102 13.68 -9.51 -7.56
C PHE A 102 13.29 -8.66 -8.77
N ILE A 103 12.39 -7.71 -8.58
CA ILE A 103 12.19 -6.59 -9.51
C ILE A 103 12.93 -5.37 -8.94
N HIS A 104 13.87 -4.85 -9.73
CA HIS A 104 14.74 -3.74 -9.35
C HIS A 104 14.18 -2.42 -9.87
N SER A 105 13.98 -1.43 -8.98
CA SER A 105 13.35 -0.15 -9.36
C SER A 105 14.13 0.69 -10.36
N HIS A 106 15.44 0.46 -10.49
CA HIS A 106 16.39 1.37 -11.16
C HIS A 106 17.24 0.69 -12.24
N ARG A 107 17.16 -0.64 -12.39
CA ARG A 107 17.99 -1.40 -13.34
C ARG A 107 17.34 -1.65 -14.69
N SER A 108 16.08 -1.25 -14.84
CA SER A 108 15.36 -1.36 -16.12
C SER A 108 15.49 -0.06 -16.91
N ARG A 109 15.28 -0.18 -18.24
CA ARG A 109 15.12 0.94 -19.16
C ARG A 109 13.97 1.87 -18.75
N PHE A 110 13.00 1.38 -17.98
CA PHE A 110 11.81 2.11 -17.55
C PHE A 110 11.68 2.08 -16.02
N PRO A 111 12.32 2.98 -15.27
CA PRO A 111 12.40 2.87 -13.82
C PRO A 111 11.03 2.96 -13.12
N ILE A 112 10.93 2.24 -12.00
CA ILE A 112 9.79 2.29 -11.08
C ILE A 112 10.00 3.46 -10.14
N ASP A 113 8.96 4.28 -9.93
CA ASP A 113 9.07 5.39 -9.00
C ASP A 113 9.13 4.90 -7.55
N THR A 114 10.10 5.43 -6.80
CA THR A 114 10.28 5.15 -5.37
C THR A 114 10.32 6.45 -4.57
N LYS A 115 10.12 6.33 -3.25
CA LYS A 115 10.19 7.47 -2.32
C LYS A 115 11.56 8.13 -2.45
N PHE A 116 11.56 9.43 -2.76
CA PHE A 116 12.76 10.24 -3.02
C PHE A 116 13.69 9.70 -4.12
N GLY A 117 13.21 8.82 -5.00
CA GLY A 117 14.05 8.18 -6.03
C GLY A 117 15.08 7.18 -5.47
N LYS A 118 14.96 6.78 -4.19
CA LYS A 118 15.87 5.80 -3.59
C LYS A 118 15.74 4.44 -4.28
N PRO A 119 16.84 3.79 -4.72
CA PRO A 119 16.81 2.43 -5.22
C PRO A 119 16.08 1.48 -4.27
N ASN A 120 15.21 0.63 -4.83
CA ASN A 120 14.54 -0.43 -4.09
C ASN A 120 14.51 -1.73 -4.91
N ASN A 121 14.57 -2.86 -4.20
CA ASN A 121 14.48 -4.19 -4.77
C ASN A 121 13.27 -4.90 -4.16
N PHE A 122 12.27 -5.18 -4.98
CA PHE A 122 11.05 -5.82 -4.53
C PHE A 122 11.15 -7.32 -4.79
N ARG A 123 11.05 -8.13 -3.72
CA ARG A 123 11.03 -9.59 -3.85
C ARG A 123 9.61 -10.04 -4.18
N PHE A 124 9.39 -10.51 -5.39
CA PHE A 124 8.10 -11.05 -5.82
C PHE A 124 8.08 -12.59 -5.69
N PRO A 125 7.03 -13.18 -5.10
CA PRO A 125 6.81 -14.62 -5.19
C PRO A 125 6.42 -15.03 -6.61
N LYS A 126 6.82 -16.24 -7.02
CA LYS A 126 6.55 -16.79 -8.35
C LYS A 126 5.07 -16.73 -8.71
N THR A 127 4.19 -17.12 -7.80
CA THR A 127 2.74 -17.15 -8.00
C THR A 127 2.15 -15.77 -8.32
N LEU A 128 2.69 -14.69 -7.74
CA LEU A 128 2.26 -13.34 -8.05
C LEU A 128 2.75 -12.91 -9.44
N ILE A 129 4.01 -13.20 -9.79
CA ILE A 129 4.52 -12.91 -11.14
C ILE A 129 3.72 -13.66 -12.20
N GLU A 130 3.36 -14.92 -11.98
CA GLU A 130 2.52 -15.69 -12.90
C GLU A 130 1.15 -15.05 -13.11
N LYS A 131 0.48 -14.60 -12.03
CA LYS A 131 -0.79 -13.85 -12.12
C LYS A 131 -0.64 -12.55 -12.90
N LEU A 132 0.41 -11.77 -12.61
CA LEU A 132 0.70 -10.53 -13.31
C LEU A 132 1.01 -10.78 -14.79
N PHE A 133 1.75 -11.85 -15.10
CA PHE A 133 2.09 -12.24 -16.46
C PHE A 133 0.84 -12.60 -17.28
N VAL A 134 -0.08 -13.38 -16.70
CA VAL A 134 -1.39 -13.66 -17.34
C VAL A 134 -2.16 -12.36 -17.58
N TYR A 135 -2.20 -11.47 -16.59
CA TYR A 135 -2.91 -10.20 -16.69
C TYR A 135 -2.34 -9.29 -17.80
N ILE A 136 -1.02 -9.10 -17.88
CA ILE A 136 -0.43 -8.22 -18.90
C ILE A 136 -0.66 -8.72 -20.34
N ASN A 137 -0.81 -10.03 -20.52
CA ASN A 137 -1.10 -10.68 -21.81
C ASN A 137 -2.60 -10.84 -22.10
N SER A 138 -3.48 -10.37 -21.20
CA SER A 138 -4.92 -10.45 -21.40
C SER A 138 -5.41 -9.44 -22.46
N GLU A 139 -6.48 -9.80 -23.18
CA GLU A 139 -7.14 -8.88 -24.11
C GLU A 139 -7.61 -7.59 -23.44
N LEU A 140 -8.08 -7.70 -22.19
CA LEU A 140 -8.50 -6.56 -21.38
C LEU A 140 -7.36 -5.56 -21.22
N ASN A 141 -6.18 -6.04 -20.82
CA ASN A 141 -5.03 -5.18 -20.64
C ASN A 141 -4.51 -4.63 -21.97
N ALA A 142 -4.48 -5.43 -23.03
CA ALA A 142 -4.09 -4.99 -24.37
C ALA A 142 -4.99 -3.85 -24.89
N LYS A 143 -6.30 -3.92 -24.65
CA LYS A 143 -7.24 -2.83 -25.00
C LYS A 143 -6.91 -1.54 -24.24
N ARG A 144 -6.67 -1.63 -22.94
CA ARG A 144 -6.28 -0.45 -22.11
C ARG A 144 -4.95 0.15 -22.56
N MET A 145 -3.96 -0.69 -22.83
CA MET A 145 -2.64 -0.24 -23.28
C MET A 145 -2.71 0.50 -24.62
N LYS A 146 -3.51 0.00 -25.59
CA LYS A 146 -3.70 0.66 -26.90
C LYS A 146 -4.21 2.10 -26.76
N SER A 147 -5.03 2.37 -25.74
CA SER A 147 -5.65 3.66 -25.50
C SER A 147 -4.90 4.54 -24.49
N SER A 148 -3.76 4.08 -23.96
CA SER A 148 -2.95 4.87 -23.03
C SER A 148 -1.75 5.51 -23.72
N PHE A 149 -1.10 6.45 -23.02
CA PHE A 149 0.02 7.24 -23.54
C PHE A 149 1.19 6.43 -24.10
N PHE A 150 1.51 5.29 -23.48
CA PHE A 150 2.64 4.46 -23.89
C PHE A 150 2.28 3.38 -24.93
N GLY A 151 1.00 3.25 -25.31
CA GLY A 151 0.57 2.29 -26.33
C GLY A 151 0.91 0.83 -26.01
N LEU A 152 1.04 -0.02 -27.04
CA LEU A 152 1.46 -1.43 -26.88
C LEU A 152 2.98 -1.57 -26.66
N SER A 153 3.53 -0.87 -25.68
CA SER A 153 4.95 -0.88 -25.32
C SER A 153 5.20 -1.59 -23.99
N ASP A 154 6.38 -2.17 -23.85
CA ASP A 154 6.87 -2.72 -22.57
C ASP A 154 7.15 -1.62 -21.52
N GLU A 155 7.25 -0.36 -21.97
CA GLU A 155 7.28 0.82 -21.09
C GLU A 155 5.91 1.11 -20.45
N ASN A 156 4.82 0.57 -20.99
CA ASN A 156 3.51 0.88 -20.46
C ASN A 156 3.35 0.33 -19.03
N TYR A 157 2.45 0.95 -18.28
CA TYR A 157 2.11 0.52 -16.94
C TYR A 157 1.51 -0.88 -16.97
N VAL A 158 1.82 -1.67 -15.95
CA VAL A 158 1.07 -2.91 -15.69
C VAL A 158 -0.39 -2.55 -15.42
N PHE A 159 -0.64 -1.53 -14.59
CA PHE A 159 -1.98 -1.19 -14.13
C PHE A 159 -2.49 0.11 -14.74
N LEU A 160 -3.58 -0.01 -15.50
CA LEU A 160 -4.33 1.11 -16.08
C LEU A 160 -5.78 1.06 -15.58
N THR A 161 -6.39 2.23 -15.43
CA THR A 161 -7.81 2.38 -15.12
C THR A 161 -8.66 1.95 -16.31
N GLU A 162 -9.98 1.92 -16.13
CA GLU A 162 -10.93 1.65 -17.22
C GLU A 162 -10.86 2.69 -18.33
N GLN A 163 -10.53 3.94 -17.99
CA GLN A 163 -10.28 5.03 -18.93
C GLN A 163 -8.84 5.02 -19.49
N SER A 164 -8.09 3.94 -19.29
CA SER A 164 -6.72 3.76 -19.79
C SER A 164 -5.71 4.79 -19.25
N ASN A 165 -6.00 5.41 -18.12
CA ASN A 165 -5.07 6.27 -17.40
C ASN A 165 -4.24 5.44 -16.40
N PRO A 166 -3.01 5.85 -16.08
CA PRO A 166 -2.30 5.22 -14.98
C PRO A 166 -2.99 5.51 -13.65
N PHE A 167 -2.91 4.58 -12.70
CA PHE A 167 -3.32 4.88 -11.32
C PHE A 167 -2.40 5.93 -10.67
N TYR A 168 -1.13 5.97 -11.07
CA TYR A 168 -0.14 6.95 -10.64
C TYR A 168 0.75 7.32 -11.82
N SER A 169 0.84 8.60 -12.16
CA SER A 169 1.72 9.07 -13.23
C SER A 169 3.16 9.05 -12.76
N SER A 170 4.02 8.32 -13.47
CA SER A 170 5.44 8.26 -13.14
C SER A 170 6.13 9.58 -13.44
N ARG A 171 7.25 9.83 -12.76
CA ARG A 171 8.15 10.93 -13.10
C ARG A 171 8.63 10.87 -14.54
N SER A 172 8.83 9.68 -15.10
CA SER A 172 9.23 9.50 -16.50
C SER A 172 8.14 9.93 -17.49
N GLU A 173 6.87 9.62 -17.22
CA GLU A 173 5.75 10.07 -18.06
C GLU A 173 5.56 11.57 -17.96
N ILE A 174 5.59 12.12 -16.74
CA ILE A 174 5.45 13.56 -16.52
C ILE A 174 6.54 14.30 -17.31
N ARG A 175 7.80 13.85 -17.22
CA ARG A 175 8.89 14.42 -18.02
C ARG A 175 8.65 14.26 -19.51
N LYS A 176 8.32 13.07 -20.01
CA LYS A 176 8.07 12.85 -21.44
C LYS A 176 6.94 13.71 -22.01
N ARG A 177 5.92 14.01 -21.20
CA ARG A 177 4.83 14.92 -21.57
C ARG A 177 5.18 16.41 -21.43
N GLN A 178 6.25 16.74 -20.70
CA GLN A 178 6.74 18.10 -20.48
C GLN A 178 7.91 18.47 -21.41
N ASP A 179 8.79 17.51 -21.72
CA ASP A 179 10.00 17.65 -22.55
C ASP A 179 9.69 17.80 -24.03
N GLU A 180 8.42 17.80 -24.40
CA GLU A 180 8.13 18.01 -25.79
C GLU A 180 8.31 19.49 -26.15
N ALA A 181 9.16 19.70 -27.13
CA ALA A 181 8.91 20.58 -28.26
C ALA A 181 7.51 20.36 -28.93
N ALA A 182 6.46 19.94 -28.21
CA ALA A 182 5.10 19.63 -28.67
C ALA A 182 4.14 20.78 -28.40
N HIS A 183 4.43 21.89 -29.06
CA HIS A 183 3.36 22.67 -29.66
C HIS A 183 2.92 22.03 -30.99
N TRP A 184 2.45 20.78 -30.96
CA TRP A 184 1.83 20.15 -32.14
C TRP A 184 0.38 19.70 -31.94
N VAL A 185 -0.24 20.03 -30.81
CA VAL A 185 -1.69 19.89 -30.67
C VAL A 185 -2.21 21.10 -29.92
N VAL A 186 -2.76 22.06 -30.66
CA VAL A 186 -3.50 23.24 -30.14
C VAL A 186 -4.72 22.81 -29.30
N ASN A 187 -5.02 21.51 -29.21
CA ASN A 187 -6.11 20.88 -28.47
C ASN A 187 -5.70 19.57 -27.75
N ALA A 188 -4.43 19.38 -27.37
CA ALA A 188 -4.10 18.22 -26.52
C ALA A 188 -4.90 18.33 -25.21
N PRO A 189 -5.67 17.31 -24.80
CA PRO A 189 -6.38 17.35 -23.53
C PRO A 189 -5.40 17.64 -22.40
N ALA A 190 -5.75 18.56 -21.50
CA ALA A 190 -4.90 18.93 -20.38
C ALA A 190 -4.47 17.67 -19.60
N PHE A 191 -3.18 17.35 -19.62
CA PHE A 191 -2.65 16.24 -18.83
C PHE A 191 -2.72 16.60 -17.35
N SER A 192 -3.52 15.86 -16.60
CA SER A 192 -3.55 15.94 -15.14
C SER A 192 -2.79 14.75 -14.56
N PRO A 193 -1.64 14.97 -13.90
CA PRO A 193 -0.88 13.89 -13.26
C PRO A 193 -1.73 13.12 -12.25
N GLN A 194 -1.73 11.79 -12.36
CA GLN A 194 -2.47 10.90 -11.47
C GLN A 194 -1.66 10.62 -10.20
N ASN A 195 -2.31 10.68 -9.04
CA ASN A 195 -1.67 10.56 -7.72
C ASN A 195 -2.18 9.37 -6.88
N GLY A 196 -2.88 8.43 -7.52
CA GLY A 196 -3.51 7.28 -6.86
C GLY A 196 -4.88 7.55 -6.25
N SER A 197 -5.52 8.68 -6.54
CA SER A 197 -6.88 9.01 -6.06
C SER A 197 -7.90 7.93 -6.46
N THR A 198 -7.85 7.47 -7.72
CA THR A 198 -8.70 6.39 -8.24
C THR A 198 -8.51 5.09 -7.47
N PHE A 199 -7.26 4.71 -7.18
CA PHE A 199 -7.01 3.49 -6.40
C PHE A 199 -7.56 3.61 -4.98
N ARG A 200 -7.38 4.77 -4.32
CA ARG A 200 -7.95 5.02 -2.98
C ARG A 200 -9.49 4.96 -2.99
N ALA A 201 -10.13 5.49 -4.04
CA ALA A 201 -11.58 5.37 -4.20
C ALA A 201 -12.02 3.90 -4.38
N ASN A 202 -11.30 3.14 -5.21
CA ASN A 202 -11.57 1.72 -5.40
C ASN A 202 -11.44 0.92 -4.09
N ILE A 203 -10.44 1.22 -3.26
CA ILE A 203 -10.27 0.61 -1.93
C ILE A 203 -11.46 0.90 -1.02
N ARG A 204 -11.92 2.15 -0.95
CA ARG A 204 -13.12 2.50 -0.15
C ARG A 204 -14.36 1.73 -0.61
N ASN A 205 -14.59 1.67 -1.91
CA ASN A 205 -15.72 0.93 -2.48
C ASN A 205 -15.61 -0.57 -2.23
N PHE A 206 -14.40 -1.13 -2.32
CA PHE A 206 -14.12 -2.53 -2.01
C PHE A 206 -14.42 -2.84 -0.54
N ILE A 207 -13.91 -2.03 0.39
CA ILE A 207 -14.15 -2.17 1.83
C ILE A 207 -15.66 -2.12 2.12
N ALA A 208 -16.37 -1.13 1.57
CA ALA A 208 -17.81 -0.98 1.79
C ALA A 208 -18.61 -2.21 1.35
N ARG A 209 -18.20 -2.87 0.25
CA ARG A 209 -18.83 -4.11 -0.22
C ARG A 209 -18.48 -5.29 0.67
N VAL A 210 -17.21 -5.47 1.02
CA VAL A 210 -16.76 -6.60 1.85
C VAL A 210 -17.40 -6.55 3.24
N ARG A 211 -17.52 -5.36 3.84
CA ARG A 211 -18.10 -5.15 5.17
C ARG A 211 -19.56 -5.59 5.31
N GLN A 212 -20.29 -5.76 4.22
CA GLN A 212 -21.67 -6.26 4.26
C GLN A 212 -21.73 -7.69 4.81
N ASP A 213 -20.73 -8.51 4.50
CA ASP A 213 -20.66 -9.92 4.90
C ASP A 213 -19.49 -10.21 5.87
N ARG A 214 -18.51 -9.30 5.93
CA ARG A 214 -17.29 -9.41 6.73
C ARG A 214 -17.10 -8.16 7.60
N PRO A 215 -17.91 -7.98 8.65
CA PRO A 215 -17.87 -6.78 9.50
C PRO A 215 -16.53 -6.61 10.24
N GLU A 216 -15.72 -7.67 10.33
CA GLU A 216 -14.36 -7.62 10.88
C GLU A 216 -13.39 -6.77 10.04
N LEU A 217 -13.71 -6.47 8.77
CA LEU A 217 -12.89 -5.61 7.94
C LEU A 217 -13.09 -4.13 8.30
N ASP A 218 -12.12 -3.53 8.99
CA ASP A 218 -12.15 -2.10 9.25
C ASP A 218 -11.60 -1.28 8.06
N GLU A 219 -11.80 0.03 8.09
CA GLU A 219 -11.23 0.94 7.10
C GLU A 219 -9.70 0.85 7.08
N PHE A 220 -9.12 0.86 5.88
CA PHE A 220 -7.68 0.90 5.70
C PHE A 220 -7.29 1.75 4.49
N ALA A 221 -6.14 2.40 4.59
CA ALA A 221 -5.49 3.12 3.52
C ALA A 221 -4.52 2.21 2.76
N PRO A 222 -4.14 2.54 1.50
CA PRO A 222 -3.15 1.75 0.76
C PRO A 222 -1.84 1.46 1.52
N HIS A 223 -1.34 2.42 2.30
CA HIS A 223 -0.09 2.23 3.04
C HIS A 223 -0.21 1.21 4.18
N ASP A 224 -1.43 0.94 4.66
CA ASP A 224 -1.69 -0.10 5.65
C ASP A 224 -1.42 -1.50 5.10
N LEU A 225 -1.62 -1.73 3.79
CA LEU A 225 -1.24 -2.98 3.13
C LEU A 225 0.28 -3.21 3.17
N ARG A 226 1.06 -2.13 3.00
CA ARG A 226 2.52 -2.19 3.13
C ARG A 226 2.93 -2.45 4.58
N ALA A 227 2.29 -1.79 5.54
CA ALA A 227 2.57 -2.03 6.95
C ALA A 227 2.23 -3.48 7.35
N THR A 228 1.12 -4.00 6.82
CA THR A 228 0.68 -5.38 6.97
C THR A 228 1.71 -6.38 6.44
N PHE A 229 2.29 -6.14 5.27
CA PHE A 229 3.39 -6.97 4.77
C PHE A 229 4.57 -7.00 5.75
N GLY A 230 4.96 -5.85 6.30
CA GLY A 230 5.99 -5.77 7.34
C GLY A 230 5.65 -6.60 8.57
N MET A 231 4.43 -6.45 9.08
CA MET A 231 3.96 -7.23 10.25
C MET A 231 3.85 -8.73 9.97
N ASN A 232 3.47 -9.12 8.75
CA ASN A 232 3.43 -10.53 8.39
C ASN A 232 4.83 -11.17 8.41
N ILE A 233 5.89 -10.42 8.10
CA ILE A 233 7.28 -10.89 8.27
C ILE A 233 7.58 -11.10 9.75
N VAL A 234 7.26 -10.12 10.60
CA VAL A 234 7.47 -10.21 12.06
C VAL A 234 6.74 -11.43 12.63
N ARG A 235 5.43 -11.53 12.38
CA ARG A 235 4.59 -12.62 12.88
C ARG A 235 5.08 -13.99 12.41
N LYS A 236 5.54 -14.10 11.16
CA LYS A 236 6.10 -15.35 10.63
C LYS A 236 7.40 -15.74 11.31
N LEU A 237 8.32 -14.80 11.51
CA LEU A 237 9.61 -15.09 12.16
C LEU A 237 9.45 -15.33 13.67
N ALA A 238 8.53 -14.62 14.33
CA ALA A 238 8.25 -14.80 15.76
C ALA A 238 7.63 -16.16 16.07
N ASN A 239 6.85 -16.72 15.14
CA ASN A 239 6.15 -18.00 15.29
C ASN A 239 6.74 -19.14 14.44
N ASP A 240 8.01 -19.03 14.04
CA ASP A 240 8.66 -20.09 13.27
C ASP A 240 8.90 -21.33 14.17
N PRO A 241 8.38 -22.52 13.80
CA PRO A 241 8.43 -23.71 14.64
C PRO A 241 9.82 -24.36 14.71
N GLU A 242 10.69 -24.08 13.73
CA GLU A 242 12.01 -24.69 13.62
C GLU A 242 13.11 -23.79 14.19
N LYS A 243 12.92 -22.48 14.14
CA LYS A 243 13.95 -21.49 14.48
C LYS A 243 13.42 -20.37 15.35
N ARG A 244 14.09 -20.14 16.48
CA ARG A 244 13.82 -18.97 17.32
C ARG A 244 14.64 -17.77 16.84
N PHE A 245 14.03 -16.88 16.06
CA PHE A 245 14.68 -15.65 15.60
C PHE A 245 14.74 -14.61 16.73
N THR A 246 15.86 -13.88 16.82
CA THR A 246 15.98 -12.78 17.79
C THR A 246 15.27 -11.52 17.29
N THR A 247 14.96 -10.59 18.20
CA THR A 247 14.42 -9.27 17.86
C THR A 247 15.23 -8.56 16.77
N THR A 248 16.56 -8.54 16.89
CA THR A 248 17.45 -7.95 15.88
C THR A 248 17.29 -8.59 14.49
N HIS A 249 17.12 -9.91 14.41
CA HIS A 249 16.89 -10.58 13.12
C HIS A 249 15.57 -10.13 12.49
N MET A 250 14.51 -10.01 13.29
CA MET A 250 13.21 -9.53 12.81
C MET A 250 13.28 -8.07 12.35
N GLU A 251 13.95 -7.20 13.13
CA GLU A 251 14.16 -5.80 12.75
C GLU A 251 14.92 -5.67 11.42
N LEU A 252 15.99 -6.45 11.22
CA LEU A 252 16.78 -6.45 9.99
C LEU A 252 16.01 -7.02 8.80
N ALA A 253 15.19 -8.05 9.02
CA ALA A 253 14.32 -8.61 7.99
C ALA A 253 13.29 -7.58 7.51
N VAL A 254 12.61 -6.90 8.44
CA VAL A 254 11.64 -5.83 8.12
C VAL A 254 12.35 -4.66 7.44
N LYS A 255 13.50 -4.20 7.98
CA LYS A 255 14.29 -3.12 7.40
C LYS A 255 14.65 -3.38 5.95
N THR A 256 15.11 -4.61 5.66
CA THR A 256 15.50 -5.03 4.32
C THR A 256 14.28 -5.10 3.40
N ALA A 257 13.21 -5.77 3.83
CA ALA A 257 12.02 -5.99 3.02
C ALA A 257 11.25 -4.69 2.72
N LEU A 258 11.19 -3.76 3.67
CA LEU A 258 10.54 -2.46 3.52
C LEU A 258 11.50 -1.35 3.05
N ASN A 259 12.80 -1.62 2.94
CA ASN A 259 13.83 -0.65 2.57
C ASN A 259 13.82 0.60 3.47
N HIS A 260 13.77 0.39 4.79
CA HIS A 260 13.87 1.47 5.77
C HIS A 260 15.31 2.00 5.86
N ASN A 261 15.47 3.31 5.98
CA ASN A 261 16.77 3.93 6.22
C ASN A 261 17.26 3.67 7.65
N ASP A 262 16.33 3.67 8.60
CA ASP A 262 16.60 3.51 10.02
C ASP A 262 16.06 2.16 10.52
N ILE A 263 16.84 1.49 11.36
CA ILE A 263 16.41 0.27 12.05
C ILE A 263 15.32 0.60 13.08
N ALA A 264 15.32 1.81 13.66
CA ALA A 264 14.32 2.23 14.63
C ALA A 264 12.89 2.21 14.05
N THR A 265 12.71 2.59 12.77
CA THR A 265 11.42 2.45 12.08
C THR A 265 10.96 0.99 12.01
N SER A 266 11.89 0.04 11.87
CA SER A 266 11.59 -1.39 11.78
C SER A 266 11.31 -2.00 13.15
N ARG A 267 11.91 -1.46 14.21
CA ARG A 267 11.61 -1.83 15.61
C ARG A 267 10.16 -1.54 15.99
N LEU A 268 9.57 -0.48 15.45
CA LEU A 268 8.14 -0.19 15.65
C LEU A 268 7.22 -1.34 15.20
N TYR A 269 7.62 -2.08 14.16
CA TYR A 269 6.88 -3.26 13.71
C TYR A 269 7.07 -4.43 14.66
N VAL A 270 8.30 -4.71 15.11
CA VAL A 270 8.57 -5.84 16.00
C VAL A 270 7.85 -5.68 17.34
N ASN A 271 7.76 -4.45 17.85
CA ASN A 271 7.11 -4.16 19.12
C ASN A 271 5.58 -4.01 19.01
N PHE A 272 5.00 -4.01 17.80
CA PHE A 272 3.61 -3.62 17.57
C PHE A 272 2.62 -4.55 18.29
N ASP A 273 2.68 -5.87 18.04
CA ASP A 273 1.71 -6.81 18.61
C ASP A 273 1.84 -6.88 20.15
N GLU A 274 3.06 -6.84 20.69
CA GLU A 274 3.30 -6.79 22.15
C GLU A 274 2.74 -5.51 22.78
N THR A 275 2.99 -4.35 22.17
CA THR A 275 2.47 -3.06 22.66
C THR A 275 0.95 -3.06 22.65
N LEU A 276 0.33 -3.59 21.59
CA LEU A 276 -1.12 -3.65 21.45
C LEU A 276 -1.75 -4.59 22.49
N LEU A 277 -1.15 -5.77 22.73
CA LEU A 277 -1.61 -6.70 23.77
C LEU A 277 -1.47 -6.13 25.18
N ASN A 278 -0.36 -5.45 25.47
CA ASN A 278 -0.12 -4.83 26.77
C ASN A 278 -1.14 -3.71 27.04
N VAL A 279 -1.43 -2.86 26.06
CA VAL A 279 -2.44 -1.81 26.22
C VAL A 279 -3.84 -2.39 26.40
N ASN A 280 -4.22 -3.39 25.60
CA ASN A 280 -5.53 -4.03 25.72
C ASN A 280 -5.71 -4.70 27.09
N SER A 281 -4.70 -5.45 27.57
CA SER A 281 -4.78 -6.10 28.88
C SER A 281 -4.85 -5.11 30.05
N ILE A 282 -4.11 -4.00 29.98
CA ILE A 282 -4.20 -2.92 30.97
C ILE A 282 -5.61 -2.31 30.99
N ASN A 283 -6.20 -2.06 29.81
CA ASN A 283 -7.55 -1.52 29.72
C ASN A 283 -8.60 -2.49 30.27
N GLU A 284 -8.52 -3.78 29.91
CA GLU A 284 -9.42 -4.82 30.43
C GLU A 284 -9.32 -4.95 31.96
N MET A 285 -8.11 -4.92 32.53
CA MET A 285 -7.92 -4.93 33.99
C MET A 285 -8.51 -3.68 34.66
N HIS A 286 -8.32 -2.51 34.06
CA HIS A 286 -8.84 -1.25 34.58
C HIS A 286 -10.38 -1.21 34.53
N GLU A 287 -10.98 -1.66 33.42
CA GLU A 287 -12.42 -1.82 33.28
C GLU A 287 -12.98 -2.77 34.32
N ALA A 288 -12.34 -3.93 34.54
CA ALA A 288 -12.76 -4.87 35.57
C ALA A 288 -12.75 -4.23 36.98
N ILE A 289 -11.67 -3.52 37.34
CA ILE A 289 -11.57 -2.85 38.65
C ILE A 289 -12.70 -1.82 38.86
N ILE A 290 -12.98 -0.99 37.85
CA ILE A 290 -13.98 0.09 37.97
C ILE A 290 -15.39 -0.47 37.88
N LEU A 291 -15.67 -1.30 36.87
CA LEU A 291 -17.03 -1.73 36.55
C LEU A 291 -17.49 -2.89 37.43
N ASP A 292 -16.60 -3.80 37.85
CA ASP A 292 -17.01 -4.82 38.82
C ASP A 292 -17.16 -4.22 40.22
N GLY A 293 -16.36 -3.20 40.58
CA GLY A 293 -16.61 -2.38 41.76
C GLY A 293 -17.95 -1.62 41.71
N TYR A 294 -18.36 -1.17 40.51
CA TYR A 294 -19.65 -0.52 40.29
C TYR A 294 -20.84 -1.49 40.36
N LYS A 295 -20.71 -2.72 39.86
CA LYS A 295 -21.73 -3.77 40.00
C LYS A 295 -21.99 -4.13 41.47
N VAL A 296 -20.96 -4.11 42.31
CA VAL A 296 -21.12 -4.31 43.77
C VAL A 296 -21.91 -3.15 44.39
N LEU A 297 -21.70 -1.91 43.94
CA LEU A 297 -22.47 -0.76 44.40
C LEU A 297 -23.92 -0.79 43.88
N GLU A 298 -24.17 -1.17 42.62
CA GLU A 298 -25.54 -1.35 42.12
C GLU A 298 -26.30 -2.45 42.86
N ALA A 299 -25.64 -3.52 43.30
CA ALA A 299 -26.26 -4.52 44.17
C ALA A 299 -26.64 -3.95 45.55
N ILE A 300 -25.81 -3.07 46.12
CA ILE A 300 -26.07 -2.40 47.41
C ILE A 300 -27.17 -1.33 47.30
N TYR A 301 -27.24 -0.61 46.19
CA TYR A 301 -28.22 0.47 45.97
C TYR A 301 -29.50 0.02 45.24
N GLY A 302 -29.49 -1.14 44.59
CA GLY A 302 -30.62 -1.74 43.89
C GLY A 302 -31.65 -2.40 44.80
N GLU A 303 -31.26 -2.78 46.02
CA GLU A 303 -32.20 -3.29 47.06
C GLU A 303 -32.98 -2.17 47.77
N ASN A 304 -32.64 -0.90 47.55
CA ASN A 304 -33.28 0.26 48.21
C ASN A 304 -34.13 1.15 47.27
N ARG A 305 -34.58 0.62 46.13
CA ARG A 305 -35.62 1.27 45.32
C ARG A 305 -36.89 0.43 45.32
N VAL A 306 -37.72 0.68 46.34
CA VAL A 306 -39.18 0.51 46.29
C VAL A 306 -39.79 1.81 45.77
#